data_AF-Q729G9-F1
#
_entry.id   AF-Q729G9-F1
#
_cell.length_a   1.000
_cell.length_b   1.000
_cell.length_c   1.000
_cell.angle_alpha   90.00
_cell.angle_beta   90.00
_cell.angle_gamma   90.00
#
_symmetry.space_group_name_H-M   'P 1'
#
loop_
_entity.id
_entity.type
_entity.pdbx_description
1 polymer ?
#
loop_
_entity_poly.entity_id
_entity_poly.type
_entity_poly.pdbx_seq_one_letter_code
_entity_poly.pdbx_strand_id
1 'polypeptide(L)'
;MTLSPARLACAVVTAMSLFWFIPDVYRRATNPEKVRATAYYSAVEERFMVRTDTFTGAGYADESGNPLEAPAFKERLPFLYFAELEKQGRFPATVAGVPVTAQDARNALQTVQLSPRMWNLPKMPLNVLLDAAPAGAHLSLPPDIFRITGTGLDFIRCADGSLDTAKTARFAEALRTADVRFPLRGLGSNPNPLKPFDEGCLLVDAEGRVFRLAMHKGEPRCRATGLAIDGEVKAITVEEHPRRAFVGTIVTGDAVHLVTYDDTLVRLPLEGFDAAGSYAVLRSDPLNVTLASADLRDRLTQPTRYIATDAQYNPVHTFDLYFPAEARSRIEAAQIAGSELSPLALRQFAPEEGRVLFRMEPAASLPLAALGCALSVALLVLVRRRTRTGLHWGETLFVAATGLPGLAGVLVFGPLATPSESLTLGKNTPTDDGPERLNGFKKTGCASCCSGNK
;
A
#
# COMPACT_ATOMS: atom_id res chain seq x y z
N MET A 1 47.55 -13.57 -4.48
CA MET A 1 46.15 -13.81 -4.89
C MET A 1 45.43 -12.48 -4.85
N THR A 2 44.86 -12.05 -5.96
CA THR A 2 44.07 -10.82 -6.04
C THR A 2 42.60 -11.18 -6.18
N LEU A 3 41.70 -10.40 -5.56
CA LEU A 3 40.26 -10.58 -5.72
C LEU A 3 39.88 -10.22 -7.15
N SER A 4 39.23 -11.15 -7.84
CA SER A 4 38.65 -10.90 -9.16
C SER A 4 37.41 -10.00 -9.00
N PRO A 5 37.43 -8.77 -9.54
CA PRO A 5 36.30 -7.84 -9.37
C PRO A 5 35.02 -8.38 -10.03
N ALA A 6 35.14 -9.09 -11.15
CA ALA A 6 34.01 -9.71 -11.84
C ALA A 6 33.34 -10.79 -10.99
N ARG A 7 34.12 -11.69 -10.38
CA ARG A 7 33.57 -12.75 -9.52
C ARG A 7 32.95 -12.20 -8.24
N LEU A 8 33.60 -11.19 -7.65
CA LEU A 8 33.06 -10.49 -6.49
C LEU A 8 31.72 -9.82 -6.82
N ALA A 9 31.62 -9.14 -7.96
CA ALA A 9 30.36 -8.53 -8.41
C ALA A 9 29.23 -9.56 -8.58
N CYS A 10 29.51 -10.70 -9.23
CA CYS A 10 28.52 -11.79 -9.36
C CYS A 10 28.09 -12.37 -8.00
N ALA A 11 29.04 -12.55 -7.08
CA ALA A 11 28.75 -13.05 -5.73
C ALA A 11 27.91 -12.04 -4.92
N VAL A 12 28.19 -10.74 -5.03
CA VAL A 12 27.40 -9.68 -4.39
C VAL A 12 25.97 -9.65 -4.94
N VAL A 13 25.79 -9.68 -6.27
CA VAL A 13 24.46 -9.70 -6.88
C VAL A 13 23.67 -10.93 -6.43
N THR A 14 24.33 -12.09 -6.37
CA THR A 14 23.70 -13.34 -5.90
C THR A 14 23.27 -13.23 -4.43
N ALA A 15 24.14 -12.70 -3.56
CA ALA A 15 23.81 -12.48 -2.17
C ALA A 15 22.63 -11.51 -2.02
N MET A 16 22.59 -10.42 -2.79
CA MET A 16 21.47 -9.47 -2.80
C MET A 16 20.15 -10.13 -3.23
N SER A 17 20.16 -10.97 -4.27
CA SER A 17 18.97 -11.73 -4.68
C SER A 17 18.51 -12.70 -3.59
N LEU A 18 19.45 -13.37 -2.92
CA LEU A 18 19.14 -14.34 -1.87
C LEU A 18 18.71 -13.70 -0.55
N PHE A 19 19.15 -12.47 -0.23
CA PHE A 19 18.63 -11.69 0.90
C PHE A 19 17.13 -11.37 0.78
N TRP A 20 16.59 -11.39 -0.44
CA TRP A 20 15.15 -11.31 -0.66
C TRP A 20 14.51 -12.71 -0.69
N PHE A 21 15.10 -13.63 -1.45
CA PHE A 21 14.48 -14.92 -1.73
C PHE A 21 14.43 -15.87 -0.52
N ILE A 22 15.53 -16.00 0.24
CA ILE A 22 15.62 -16.96 1.35
C ILE A 22 14.61 -16.62 2.47
N PRO A 23 14.57 -15.39 3.01
CA PRO A 23 13.59 -15.04 4.04
C PRO A 23 12.15 -15.19 3.56
N ASP A 24 11.88 -14.86 2.29
CA ASP A 24 10.54 -14.93 1.74
C ASP A 24 10.06 -16.39 1.56
N VAL A 25 10.89 -17.25 0.99
CA VAL A 25 10.59 -18.69 0.85
C VAL A 25 10.43 -19.33 2.23
N TYR A 26 11.30 -19.02 3.18
CA TYR A 26 11.20 -19.53 4.55
C TYR A 26 9.87 -19.14 5.19
N ARG A 27 9.47 -17.87 5.11
CA ARG A 27 8.19 -17.38 5.64
C ARG A 27 6.99 -18.04 4.96
N ARG A 28 7.06 -18.31 3.66
CA ARG A 28 6.00 -19.06 2.94
C ARG A 28 5.95 -20.53 3.34
N ALA A 29 7.10 -21.16 3.57
CA ALA A 29 7.20 -22.57 3.95
C ALA A 29 6.76 -22.81 5.40
N THR A 30 7.06 -21.89 6.31
CA THR A 30 6.63 -21.94 7.72
C THR A 30 5.20 -21.45 7.93
N ASN A 31 4.60 -20.86 6.89
CA ASN A 31 3.22 -20.40 6.75
C ASN A 31 2.51 -20.11 8.09
N PRO A 32 2.87 -19.01 8.79
CA PRO A 32 2.07 -18.59 9.94
C PRO A 32 0.65 -18.34 9.44
N GLU A 33 -0.33 -18.94 10.11
CA GLU A 33 -1.74 -18.86 9.75
C GLU A 33 -2.14 -17.41 9.48
N LYS A 34 -2.75 -17.16 8.32
CA LYS A 34 -3.27 -15.83 7.99
C LYS A 34 -4.48 -15.57 8.86
N VAL A 35 -4.26 -14.89 9.97
CA VAL A 35 -5.32 -14.47 10.89
C VAL A 35 -5.69 -13.02 10.61
N ARG A 36 -6.98 -12.76 10.44
CA ARG A 36 -7.54 -11.42 10.31
C ARG A 36 -8.68 -11.26 11.31
N ALA A 37 -8.48 -10.43 12.31
CA ALA A 37 -9.53 -10.04 13.25
C ALA A 37 -10.13 -8.69 12.83
N THR A 38 -11.46 -8.57 12.87
CA THR A 38 -12.20 -7.32 12.61
C THR A 38 -13.34 -7.20 13.61
N ALA A 39 -13.54 -6.01 14.19
CA ALA A 39 -14.64 -5.73 15.10
C ALA A 39 -15.75 -4.91 14.41
N TYR A 40 -16.98 -5.11 14.85
CA TYR A 40 -18.18 -4.41 14.40
C TYR A 40 -19.02 -4.02 15.60
N TYR A 41 -19.50 -2.79 15.66
CA TYR A 41 -20.34 -2.36 16.76
C TYR A 41 -21.76 -2.94 16.63
N SER A 42 -22.28 -3.51 17.70
CA SER A 42 -23.67 -3.97 17.78
C SER A 42 -24.51 -2.92 18.51
N ALA A 43 -25.42 -2.28 17.78
CA ALA A 43 -26.44 -1.41 18.38
C ALA A 43 -27.49 -2.18 19.20
N VAL A 44 -27.52 -3.52 19.10
CA VAL A 44 -28.42 -4.38 19.88
C VAL A 44 -27.88 -4.62 21.29
N GLU A 45 -26.56 -4.86 21.38
CA GLU A 45 -25.88 -5.28 22.61
C GLU A 45 -25.00 -4.16 23.22
N GLU A 46 -24.96 -3.00 22.56
CA GLU A 46 -24.15 -1.81 22.88
C GLU A 46 -22.65 -2.13 23.08
N ARG A 47 -22.13 -3.05 22.28
CA ARG A 47 -20.77 -3.57 22.41
C ARG A 47 -20.20 -4.06 21.08
N PHE A 48 -18.89 -4.24 21.00
CA PHE A 48 -18.26 -4.77 19.79
C PHE A 48 -18.37 -6.28 19.66
N MET A 49 -18.60 -6.72 18.42
CA MET A 49 -18.63 -8.11 17.99
C MET A 49 -17.39 -8.36 17.12
N VAL A 50 -16.59 -9.35 17.48
CA VAL A 50 -15.31 -9.66 16.83
C VAL A 50 -15.46 -10.86 15.92
N ARG A 51 -15.03 -10.71 14.67
CA ARG A 51 -14.87 -11.79 13.71
C ARG A 51 -13.38 -12.03 13.47
N THR A 52 -12.94 -13.25 13.70
CA THR A 52 -11.56 -13.69 13.42
C THR A 52 -11.58 -14.69 12.28
N ASP A 53 -11.15 -14.26 11.10
CA ASP A 53 -10.96 -15.13 9.95
C ASP A 53 -9.58 -15.79 10.03
N THR A 54 -9.56 -17.11 9.87
CA THR A 54 -8.37 -17.95 9.82
C THR A 54 -8.35 -18.76 8.52
N PHE A 55 -7.34 -19.59 8.30
CA PHE A 55 -7.33 -20.47 7.12
C PHE A 55 -8.38 -21.59 7.21
N THR A 56 -8.68 -22.03 8.44
CA THR A 56 -9.60 -23.15 8.70
C THR A 56 -11.06 -22.74 8.82
N GLY A 57 -11.34 -21.46 9.06
CA GLY A 57 -12.69 -20.92 9.16
C GLY A 57 -12.76 -19.56 9.84
N ALA A 58 -13.97 -19.12 10.15
CA ALA A 58 -14.23 -17.88 10.89
C ALA A 58 -14.67 -18.19 12.32
N GLY A 59 -13.97 -17.60 13.30
CA GLY A 59 -14.39 -17.55 14.68
C GLY A 59 -15.17 -16.26 14.97
N TYR A 60 -16.14 -16.34 15.87
CA TYR A 60 -16.98 -15.22 16.29
C TYR A 60 -16.93 -15.10 17.81
N ALA A 61 -16.79 -13.89 18.32
CA ALA A 61 -16.81 -13.60 19.74
C ALA A 61 -17.41 -12.22 20.01
N ASP A 62 -17.78 -11.95 21.25
CA ASP A 62 -18.01 -10.59 21.71
C ASP A 62 -16.67 -9.90 22.11
N GLU A 63 -16.74 -8.62 22.47
CA GLU A 63 -15.57 -7.85 22.93
C GLU A 63 -14.93 -8.37 24.22
N SER A 64 -15.66 -9.15 25.02
CA SER A 64 -15.15 -9.82 26.23
C SER A 64 -14.43 -11.14 25.90
N GLY A 65 -14.47 -11.58 24.65
CA GLY A 65 -13.87 -12.83 24.20
C GLY A 65 -14.78 -14.06 24.38
N ASN A 66 -16.06 -13.88 24.70
CA ASN A 66 -16.99 -15.00 24.78
C ASN A 66 -17.31 -15.50 23.37
N PRO A 67 -17.13 -16.80 23.09
CA PRO A 67 -17.38 -17.35 21.76
C PRO A 67 -18.87 -17.31 21.41
N LEU A 68 -19.16 -17.04 20.14
CA LEU A 68 -20.51 -16.98 19.60
C LEU A 68 -20.65 -17.94 18.42
N GLU A 69 -21.83 -18.54 18.30
CA GLU A 69 -22.21 -19.26 17.09
C GLU A 69 -22.50 -18.29 15.95
N ALA A 70 -22.22 -18.72 14.71
CA ALA A 70 -22.34 -17.85 13.54
C ALA A 70 -23.74 -17.21 13.37
N PRO A 71 -24.87 -17.93 13.55
CA PRO A 71 -26.20 -17.31 13.46
C PRO A 71 -26.41 -16.24 14.54
N ALA A 72 -25.99 -16.52 15.77
CA ALA A 72 -26.14 -15.63 16.91
C ALA A 72 -25.27 -14.36 16.77
N PHE A 73 -24.12 -14.47 16.12
CA PHE A 73 -23.28 -13.32 15.75
C PHE A 73 -23.99 -12.41 14.73
N LYS A 74 -24.57 -13.00 13.69
CA LYS A 74 -25.25 -12.24 12.62
C LYS A 74 -26.48 -11.51 13.13
N GLU A 75 -27.26 -12.14 14.00
CA GLU A 75 -28.45 -11.53 14.62
C GLU A 75 -28.12 -10.31 15.48
N ARG A 76 -26.95 -10.29 16.12
CA ARG A 76 -26.46 -9.12 16.87
C ARG A 76 -25.97 -7.98 15.99
N LEU A 77 -25.73 -8.22 14.71
CA LEU A 77 -25.29 -7.22 13.73
C LEU A 77 -26.30 -7.09 12.59
N PRO A 78 -27.56 -6.73 12.89
CA PRO A 78 -28.65 -6.81 11.91
C PRO A 78 -28.42 -5.91 10.70
N PHE A 79 -27.79 -4.75 10.88
CA PHE A 79 -27.50 -3.83 9.77
C PHE A 79 -26.39 -4.31 8.85
N LEU A 80 -25.42 -5.07 9.35
CA LEU A 80 -24.35 -5.64 8.54
C LEU A 80 -24.85 -6.86 7.74
N TYR A 81 -25.70 -7.69 8.36
CA TYR A 81 -26.24 -8.92 7.78
C TYR A 81 -27.68 -8.78 7.29
N PHE A 82 -28.11 -7.55 6.97
CA PHE A 82 -29.51 -7.22 6.66
C PHE A 82 -30.10 -8.12 5.56
N ALA A 83 -29.35 -8.35 4.47
CA ALA A 83 -29.84 -9.13 3.34
C ALA A 83 -30.09 -10.61 3.70
N GLU A 84 -29.26 -11.18 4.57
CA GLU A 84 -29.42 -12.57 5.02
C GLU A 84 -30.59 -12.69 6.00
N LEU A 85 -30.68 -11.78 6.97
CA LEU A 85 -31.75 -11.79 7.97
C LEU A 85 -33.12 -11.48 7.35
N GLU A 86 -33.18 -10.55 6.38
CA GLU A 86 -34.39 -10.25 5.62
C GLU A 86 -34.89 -11.48 4.85
N LYS A 87 -34.00 -12.17 4.14
CA LYS A 87 -34.33 -13.41 3.42
C LYS A 87 -34.86 -14.51 4.35
N GLN A 88 -34.36 -14.57 5.59
CA GLN A 88 -34.81 -15.53 6.59
C GLN A 88 -36.08 -15.09 7.33
N GLY A 89 -36.59 -13.88 7.10
CA GLY A 89 -37.70 -13.31 7.88
C GLY A 89 -37.34 -13.01 9.33
N ARG A 90 -36.04 -12.81 9.63
CA ARG A 90 -35.49 -12.62 10.99
C ARG A 90 -34.91 -11.22 11.21
N PHE A 91 -35.06 -10.31 10.25
CA PHE A 91 -34.64 -8.92 10.44
C PHE A 91 -35.49 -8.27 11.54
N PRO A 92 -34.89 -7.62 12.54
CA PRO A 92 -35.63 -7.04 13.65
C PRO A 92 -36.49 -5.86 13.19
N ALA A 93 -37.71 -5.74 13.70
CA ALA A 93 -38.57 -4.58 13.44
C ALA A 93 -38.06 -3.31 14.14
N THR A 94 -37.33 -3.48 15.25
CA THR A 94 -36.79 -2.38 16.08
C THR A 94 -35.40 -2.74 16.58
N VAL A 95 -34.48 -1.77 16.60
CA VAL A 95 -33.15 -1.87 17.23
C VAL A 95 -32.95 -0.66 18.13
N ALA A 96 -32.50 -0.86 19.38
CA ALA A 96 -32.38 0.20 20.38
C ALA A 96 -33.65 1.08 20.54
N GLY A 97 -34.84 0.47 20.40
CA GLY A 97 -36.12 1.18 20.47
C GLY A 97 -36.49 1.99 19.21
N VAL A 98 -35.65 2.01 18.18
CA VAL A 98 -35.89 2.70 16.91
C VAL A 98 -36.44 1.73 15.88
N PRO A 99 -37.59 2.03 15.23
CA PRO A 99 -38.08 1.25 14.09
C PRO A 99 -37.10 1.27 12.94
N VAL A 100 -36.77 0.10 12.38
CA VAL A 100 -35.78 -0.03 11.30
C VAL A 100 -36.24 -1.01 10.23
N THR A 101 -35.82 -0.77 9.00
CA THR A 101 -36.03 -1.69 7.87
C THR A 101 -34.70 -2.14 7.27
N ALA A 102 -34.74 -3.25 6.54
CA ALA A 102 -33.58 -3.72 5.77
C ALA A 102 -33.16 -2.70 4.68
N GLN A 103 -34.11 -1.90 4.18
CA GLN A 103 -33.82 -0.83 3.24
C GLN A 103 -33.06 0.33 3.89
N ASP A 104 -33.38 0.67 5.14
CA ASP A 104 -32.63 1.68 5.91
C ASP A 104 -31.19 1.24 6.09
N ALA A 105 -30.97 -0.04 6.44
CA ALA A 105 -29.63 -0.63 6.54
C ALA A 105 -28.88 -0.51 5.20
N ARG A 106 -29.51 -0.88 4.08
CA ARG A 106 -28.93 -0.77 2.74
C ARG A 106 -28.54 0.67 2.37
N ASN A 107 -29.39 1.64 2.70
CA ASN A 107 -29.16 3.05 2.36
C ASN A 107 -28.13 3.72 3.28
N ALA A 108 -28.03 3.28 4.53
CA ALA A 108 -27.12 3.85 5.52
C ALA A 108 -25.71 3.25 5.46
N LEU A 109 -25.54 2.03 4.94
CA LEU A 109 -24.27 1.31 4.92
C LEU A 109 -23.25 1.95 3.98
N GLN A 110 -22.46 2.88 4.50
CA GLN A 110 -21.33 3.50 3.82
C GLN A 110 -20.01 3.04 4.45
N THR A 111 -19.01 2.70 3.63
CA THR A 111 -17.64 2.42 4.10
C THR A 111 -16.65 3.33 3.38
N VAL A 112 -15.90 4.13 4.13
CA VAL A 112 -14.79 4.95 3.63
C VAL A 112 -13.49 4.38 4.20
N GLN A 113 -12.50 4.17 3.33
CA GLN A 113 -11.20 3.63 3.73
C GLN A 113 -10.12 4.65 3.40
N LEU A 114 -9.37 5.05 4.42
CA LEU A 114 -8.26 5.98 4.30
C LEU A 114 -6.96 5.22 4.61
N SER A 115 -6.08 5.11 3.62
CA SER A 115 -4.79 4.43 3.75
C SER A 115 -3.65 5.38 3.41
N PRO A 116 -2.52 5.33 4.14
CA PRO A 116 -1.32 6.12 3.85
C PRO A 116 -0.86 6.03 2.40
N ARG A 117 -1.06 4.88 1.75
CA ARG A 117 -0.77 4.69 0.33
C ARG A 117 -1.45 5.71 -0.58
N MET A 118 -2.65 6.17 -0.22
CA MET A 118 -3.41 7.09 -1.05
C MET A 118 -2.73 8.46 -1.19
N TRP A 119 -1.79 8.81 -0.32
CA TRP A 119 -1.05 10.08 -0.37
C TRP A 119 0.47 9.92 -0.30
N ASN A 120 0.99 8.80 0.19
CA ASN A 120 2.42 8.49 0.17
C ASN A 120 2.90 8.08 -1.24
N LEU A 121 2.00 7.58 -2.11
CA LEU A 121 2.34 7.38 -3.51
C LEU A 121 2.34 8.72 -4.26
N PRO A 122 3.37 8.98 -5.09
CA PRO A 122 3.33 10.08 -6.05
C PRO A 122 2.08 9.95 -6.93
N LYS A 123 1.16 10.92 -6.81
CA LYS A 123 -0.02 10.97 -7.68
C LYS A 123 0.38 11.53 -9.04
N MET A 124 -0.16 10.92 -10.09
CA MET A 124 -0.11 11.55 -11.40
C MET A 124 -0.91 12.86 -11.33
N PRO A 125 -0.37 14.01 -11.78
CA PRO A 125 -1.03 15.31 -11.63
C PRO A 125 -2.14 15.53 -12.66
N LEU A 126 -2.93 14.48 -12.95
CA LEU A 126 -4.02 14.47 -13.91
C LEU A 126 -5.30 14.09 -13.17
N ASN A 127 -6.34 14.90 -13.35
CA ASN A 127 -7.61 14.77 -12.67
C ASN A 127 -8.74 14.78 -13.71
N VAL A 128 -9.88 14.22 -13.32
CA VAL A 128 -11.11 14.22 -14.11
C VAL A 128 -12.16 15.03 -13.36
N LEU A 129 -12.87 15.88 -14.09
CA LEU A 129 -14.05 16.59 -13.59
C LEU A 129 -15.25 16.20 -14.46
N LEU A 130 -16.18 15.44 -13.88
CA LEU A 130 -17.40 15.04 -14.56
C LEU A 130 -18.39 16.22 -14.58
N ASP A 131 -19.37 16.15 -15.48
CA ASP A 131 -20.51 17.06 -15.44
C ASP A 131 -21.50 16.56 -14.40
N ALA A 132 -21.79 17.36 -13.38
CA ALA A 132 -22.74 17.06 -12.32
C ALA A 132 -24.21 17.21 -12.73
N ALA A 133 -24.47 17.81 -13.89
CA ALA A 133 -25.80 17.90 -14.48
C ALA A 133 -25.77 17.58 -15.99
N PRO A 134 -25.34 16.35 -16.36
CA PRO A 134 -25.30 15.96 -17.75
C PRO A 134 -26.71 15.89 -18.34
N ALA A 135 -26.82 16.00 -19.66
CA ALA A 135 -28.11 15.86 -20.34
C ALA A 135 -28.68 14.43 -20.28
N GLY A 136 -27.81 13.42 -20.18
CA GLY A 136 -28.18 12.01 -20.07
C GLY A 136 -28.44 11.55 -18.63
N ALA A 137 -29.02 10.35 -18.49
CA ALA A 137 -29.31 9.75 -17.19
C ALA A 137 -28.06 9.24 -16.43
N HIS A 138 -26.91 9.16 -17.12
CA HIS A 138 -25.67 8.64 -16.57
C HIS A 138 -24.56 9.68 -16.67
N LEU A 139 -23.65 9.67 -15.69
CA LEU A 139 -22.41 10.40 -15.77
C LEU A 139 -21.52 9.75 -16.85
N SER A 140 -20.83 10.59 -17.62
CA SER A 140 -19.92 10.14 -18.68
C SER A 140 -18.53 10.74 -18.47
N LEU A 141 -17.50 9.99 -18.83
CA LEU A 141 -16.14 10.54 -18.84
C LEU A 141 -16.05 11.73 -19.81
N PRO A 142 -15.49 12.88 -19.38
CA PRO A 142 -15.27 14.01 -20.26
C PRO A 142 -14.23 13.67 -21.34
N PRO A 143 -14.24 14.39 -22.49
CA PRO A 143 -13.22 14.26 -23.51
C PRO A 143 -11.89 14.93 -23.12
N ASP A 144 -11.81 15.51 -21.92
CA ASP A 144 -10.66 16.22 -21.37
C ASP A 144 -10.31 15.74 -19.96
N ILE A 145 -9.08 15.99 -19.57
CA ILE A 145 -8.55 15.86 -18.21
C ILE A 145 -7.98 17.20 -17.80
N PHE A 146 -7.78 17.44 -16.51
CA PHE A 146 -7.15 18.68 -16.06
C PHE A 146 -5.97 18.43 -15.14
N ARG A 147 -5.00 19.33 -15.18
CA ARG A 147 -3.87 19.38 -14.24
C ARG A 147 -3.92 20.68 -13.45
N ILE A 148 -3.37 20.63 -12.25
CA ILE A 148 -3.18 21.82 -11.41
C ILE A 148 -1.88 22.51 -11.85
N THR A 149 -1.93 23.83 -12.01
CA THR A 149 -0.75 24.66 -12.23
C THR A 149 -0.55 25.60 -11.04
N GLY A 150 0.56 26.34 -11.04
CA GLY A 150 0.83 27.33 -10.00
C GLY A 150 -0.14 28.53 -9.98
N THR A 151 -1.01 28.66 -10.99
CA THR A 151 -1.90 29.82 -11.15
C THR A 151 -3.34 29.44 -11.54
N GLY A 152 -3.64 28.16 -11.77
CA GLY A 152 -4.93 27.75 -12.31
C GLY A 152 -5.07 26.24 -12.52
N LEU A 153 -6.06 25.89 -13.35
CA LEU A 153 -6.32 24.54 -13.83
C LEU A 153 -6.22 24.53 -15.35
N ASP A 154 -5.33 23.71 -15.91
CA ASP A 154 -5.20 23.53 -17.36
C ASP A 154 -6.03 22.32 -17.79
N PHE A 155 -6.99 22.52 -18.70
CA PHE A 155 -7.76 21.43 -19.31
C PHE A 155 -7.09 20.96 -20.60
N ILE A 156 -6.84 19.65 -20.71
CA ILE A 156 -6.12 19.01 -21.79
C ILE A 156 -7.06 18.04 -22.49
N ARG A 157 -7.23 18.18 -23.81
CA ARG A 157 -8.06 17.30 -24.63
C ARG A 157 -7.38 15.94 -24.75
N CYS A 158 -8.12 14.86 -24.44
CA CYS A 158 -7.58 13.50 -24.51
C CYS A 158 -7.29 13.04 -25.94
N ALA A 159 -8.01 13.60 -26.93
CA ALA A 159 -7.91 13.18 -28.33
C ALA A 159 -6.55 13.52 -28.97
N ASP A 160 -5.98 14.68 -28.65
CA ASP A 160 -4.75 15.20 -29.29
C ASP A 160 -3.71 15.72 -28.28
N GLY A 161 -4.00 15.67 -26.98
CA GLY A 161 -3.10 16.15 -25.92
C GLY A 161 -2.94 17.67 -25.85
N SER A 162 -3.76 18.43 -26.58
CA SER A 162 -3.67 19.89 -26.63
C SER A 162 -4.44 20.57 -25.50
N LEU A 163 -4.04 21.79 -25.15
CA LEU A 163 -4.72 22.62 -24.15
C LEU A 163 -6.05 23.16 -24.71
N ASP A 164 -7.15 22.97 -23.98
CA ASP A 164 -8.41 23.66 -24.21
C ASP A 164 -8.36 25.03 -23.55
N THR A 165 -7.93 26.04 -24.31
CA THR A 165 -7.75 27.42 -23.84
C THR A 165 -9.06 28.06 -23.40
N ALA A 166 -10.17 27.76 -24.08
CA ALA A 166 -11.48 28.33 -23.77
C ALA A 166 -12.05 27.77 -22.46
N LYS A 167 -11.97 26.45 -22.24
CA LYS A 167 -12.38 25.83 -20.97
C LYS A 167 -11.47 26.25 -19.82
N THR A 168 -10.15 26.25 -20.05
CA THR A 168 -9.15 26.72 -19.08
C THR A 168 -9.44 28.15 -18.61
N ALA A 169 -9.69 29.09 -19.53
CA ALA A 169 -10.01 30.47 -19.18
C ALA A 169 -11.31 30.62 -18.36
N ARG A 170 -12.36 29.87 -18.73
CA ARG A 170 -13.64 29.89 -17.98
C ARG A 170 -13.47 29.39 -16.54
N PHE A 171 -12.75 28.29 -16.34
CA PHE A 171 -12.48 27.76 -15.00
C PHE A 171 -11.58 28.68 -14.19
N ALA A 172 -10.58 29.31 -14.80
CA ALA A 172 -9.74 30.30 -14.14
C ALA A 172 -10.57 31.50 -13.64
N GLU A 173 -11.51 31.99 -14.45
CA GLU A 173 -12.37 33.09 -14.06
C GLU A 173 -13.33 32.73 -12.91
N ALA A 174 -13.87 31.51 -12.91
CA ALA A 174 -14.70 31.03 -11.80
C ALA A 174 -13.92 30.91 -10.48
N LEU A 175 -12.68 30.41 -10.53
CA LEU A 175 -11.81 30.30 -9.37
C LEU A 175 -11.39 31.69 -8.85
N ARG A 176 -11.10 32.63 -9.76
CA ARG A 176 -10.80 34.02 -9.41
C ARG A 176 -11.99 34.73 -8.76
N THR A 177 -13.19 34.51 -9.30
CA THR A 177 -14.44 35.08 -8.75
C THR A 177 -14.75 34.54 -7.36
N ALA A 178 -14.44 33.27 -7.12
CA ALA A 178 -14.54 32.66 -5.79
C ALA A 178 -13.38 33.04 -4.85
N ASP A 179 -12.42 33.87 -5.30
CA ASP A 179 -11.24 34.31 -4.55
C ASP A 179 -10.27 33.17 -4.16
N VAL A 180 -10.15 32.11 -4.96
CA VAL A 180 -9.22 30.99 -4.70
C VAL A 180 -7.77 31.46 -4.81
N ARG A 181 -6.94 31.12 -3.80
CA ARG A 181 -5.51 31.47 -3.78
C ARG A 181 -4.62 30.31 -4.17
N PHE A 182 -3.74 30.55 -5.13
CA PHE A 182 -2.75 29.56 -5.58
C PHE A 182 -1.39 29.74 -4.90
N PRO A 183 -0.57 28.68 -4.81
CA PRO A 183 -0.81 27.31 -5.28
C PRO A 183 -1.83 26.56 -4.42
N LEU A 184 -2.61 25.67 -5.03
CA LEU A 184 -3.51 24.79 -4.28
C LEU A 184 -2.69 23.85 -3.38
N ARG A 185 -3.09 23.73 -2.11
CA ARG A 185 -2.52 22.79 -1.14
C ARG A 185 -3.08 21.38 -1.29
N GLY A 186 -4.27 21.24 -1.87
CA GLY A 186 -4.87 19.93 -2.10
C GLY A 186 -6.06 19.96 -3.05
N LEU A 187 -6.30 18.82 -3.70
CA LEU A 187 -7.49 18.56 -4.51
C LEU A 187 -7.93 17.12 -4.29
N GLY A 188 -9.24 16.93 -4.10
CA GLY A 188 -9.87 15.62 -4.07
C GLY A 188 -11.05 15.59 -5.04
N SER A 189 -11.19 14.48 -5.77
CA SER A 189 -12.32 14.22 -6.64
C SER A 189 -12.56 12.71 -6.73
N ASN A 190 -13.74 12.33 -7.24
CA ASN A 190 -14.04 10.95 -7.57
C ASN A 190 -14.22 10.81 -9.10
N PRO A 191 -13.26 10.27 -9.85
CA PRO A 191 -13.33 10.20 -11.30
C PRO A 191 -14.26 9.10 -11.83
N ASN A 192 -14.87 8.28 -10.96
CA ASN A 192 -15.69 7.14 -11.37
C ASN A 192 -17.06 7.59 -11.91
N PRO A 193 -17.42 7.30 -13.18
CA PRO A 193 -18.73 7.66 -13.73
C PRO A 193 -19.87 6.74 -13.26
N LEU A 194 -19.57 5.62 -12.57
CA LEU A 194 -20.59 4.68 -12.07
C LEU A 194 -21.22 5.09 -10.74
N LYS A 195 -20.76 6.20 -10.16
CA LYS A 195 -21.35 6.77 -8.95
C LYS A 195 -22.76 7.33 -9.21
N PRO A 196 -23.62 7.42 -8.18
CA PRO A 196 -25.02 7.82 -8.37
C PRO A 196 -25.20 9.29 -8.77
N PHE A 197 -24.27 10.16 -8.38
CA PHE A 197 -24.25 11.59 -8.73
C PHE A 197 -22.81 12.12 -8.57
N ASP A 198 -22.53 13.32 -9.08
CA ASP A 198 -21.21 13.96 -9.00
C ASP A 198 -21.30 15.23 -8.13
N GLU A 199 -20.37 15.36 -7.19
CA GLU A 199 -20.21 16.56 -6.34
C GLU A 199 -19.02 17.43 -6.77
N GLY A 200 -18.37 17.07 -7.88
CA GLY A 200 -17.16 17.70 -8.38
C GLY A 200 -15.94 17.43 -7.50
N CYS A 201 -15.24 18.49 -7.16
CA CYS A 201 -13.96 18.50 -6.46
C CYS A 201 -14.04 19.31 -5.17
N LEU A 202 -13.33 18.85 -4.15
CA LEU A 202 -12.94 19.65 -2.99
C LEU A 202 -11.53 20.21 -3.23
N LEU A 203 -11.37 21.52 -3.04
CA LEU A 203 -10.09 22.22 -3.17
C LEU A 203 -9.68 22.81 -1.83
N VAL A 204 -8.40 22.75 -1.51
CA VAL A 204 -7.80 23.54 -0.44
C VAL A 204 -6.78 24.48 -1.06
N ASP A 205 -6.98 25.78 -0.86
CA ASP A 205 -6.15 26.83 -1.44
C ASP A 205 -4.86 27.07 -0.64
N ALA A 206 -4.03 28.03 -1.04
CA ALA A 206 -2.77 28.36 -0.38
C ALA A 206 -2.95 28.78 1.10
N GLU A 207 -4.05 29.46 1.41
CA GLU A 207 -4.39 29.94 2.75
C GLU A 207 -5.07 28.86 3.60
N GLY A 208 -5.36 27.69 3.03
CA GLY A 208 -6.03 26.59 3.71
C GLY A 208 -7.55 26.64 3.65
N ARG A 209 -8.12 27.58 2.89
CA ARG A 209 -9.57 27.72 2.73
C ARG A 209 -10.10 26.61 1.81
N VAL A 210 -11.27 26.07 2.16
CA VAL A 210 -11.89 24.94 1.44
C VAL A 210 -12.94 25.46 0.44
N PHE A 211 -12.87 24.96 -0.78
CA PHE A 211 -13.80 25.32 -1.86
C PHE A 211 -14.42 24.06 -2.47
N ARG A 212 -15.62 24.22 -3.01
CA ARG A 212 -16.28 23.22 -3.85
C ARG A 212 -16.24 23.70 -5.29
N LEU A 213 -15.71 22.87 -6.18
CA LEU A 213 -15.66 23.12 -7.62
C LEU A 213 -16.43 22.01 -8.33
N ALA A 214 -17.52 22.33 -9.00
CA ALA A 214 -18.27 21.42 -9.84
C ALA A 214 -18.40 21.95 -11.27
N MET A 215 -18.83 21.08 -12.19
CA MET A 215 -19.20 21.47 -13.55
C MET A 215 -20.67 21.14 -13.76
N HIS A 216 -21.46 22.09 -14.25
CA HIS A 216 -22.87 21.87 -14.60
C HIS A 216 -23.11 22.29 -16.04
N LYS A 217 -23.50 21.34 -16.90
CA LYS A 217 -23.74 21.58 -18.33
C LYS A 217 -22.54 22.26 -19.00
N GLY A 218 -21.34 21.79 -18.67
CA GLY A 218 -20.07 22.36 -19.14
C GLY A 218 -19.61 23.66 -18.48
N GLU A 219 -20.41 24.28 -17.60
CA GLU A 219 -20.07 25.54 -16.94
C GLU A 219 -19.50 25.33 -15.53
N PRO A 220 -18.39 26.01 -15.17
CA PRO A 220 -17.78 25.88 -13.85
C PRO A 220 -18.64 26.52 -12.76
N ARG A 221 -18.74 25.86 -11.61
CA ARG A 221 -19.30 26.41 -10.38
C ARG A 221 -18.30 26.23 -9.25
N CYS A 222 -17.63 27.33 -8.88
CA CYS A 222 -16.77 27.35 -7.71
C CYS A 222 -17.40 28.19 -6.60
N ARG A 223 -17.40 27.68 -5.37
CA ARG A 223 -17.88 28.40 -4.19
C ARG A 223 -16.96 28.15 -3.00
N ALA A 224 -16.72 29.20 -2.22
CA ALA A 224 -16.12 29.11 -0.89
C ALA A 224 -17.09 28.46 0.11
N THR A 225 -16.61 27.48 0.87
CA THR A 225 -17.40 26.83 1.93
C THR A 225 -17.41 27.65 3.23
N GLY A 226 -16.46 28.58 3.39
CA GLY A 226 -16.21 29.25 4.67
C GLY A 226 -15.36 28.44 5.64
N LEU A 227 -15.00 27.20 5.29
CA LEU A 227 -14.12 26.34 6.07
C LEU A 227 -12.64 26.64 5.80
N ALA A 228 -11.81 26.39 6.81
CA ALA A 228 -10.36 26.44 6.70
C ALA A 228 -9.72 25.21 7.38
N ILE A 229 -8.58 24.79 6.86
CA ILE A 229 -7.79 23.67 7.36
C ILE A 229 -6.41 24.15 7.77
N ASP A 230 -6.12 23.93 9.05
CA ASP A 230 -4.81 24.15 9.63
C ASP A 230 -3.86 22.98 9.31
N GLY A 231 -2.58 23.29 9.12
CA GLY A 231 -1.54 22.29 8.90
C GLY A 231 -1.46 21.72 7.47
N GLU A 232 -0.53 20.80 7.24
CA GLU A 232 -0.28 20.26 5.91
C GLU A 232 -1.41 19.31 5.47
N VAL A 233 -1.99 19.56 4.29
CA VAL A 233 -2.99 18.67 3.69
C VAL A 233 -2.28 17.51 3.01
N LYS A 234 -2.52 16.29 3.49
CA LYS A 234 -1.97 15.05 2.93
C LYS A 234 -2.86 14.47 1.84
N ALA A 235 -4.17 14.47 2.07
CA ALA A 235 -5.13 13.95 1.10
C ALA A 235 -6.48 14.65 1.20
N ILE A 236 -7.22 14.61 0.11
CA ILE A 236 -8.63 14.96 0.06
C ILE A 236 -9.33 13.85 -0.73
N THR A 237 -10.45 13.37 -0.21
CA THR A 237 -11.33 12.42 -0.91
C THR A 237 -12.72 13.04 -1.07
N VAL A 238 -13.45 12.63 -2.11
CA VAL A 238 -14.85 12.99 -2.34
C VAL A 238 -15.65 11.68 -2.39
N GLU A 239 -16.79 11.66 -1.71
CA GLU A 239 -17.61 10.47 -1.48
C GLU A 239 -19.07 10.76 -1.85
N GLU A 240 -19.51 10.37 -3.06
CA GLU A 240 -20.90 10.54 -3.49
C GLU A 240 -21.81 9.38 -3.07
N HIS A 241 -21.99 9.27 -1.76
CA HIS A 241 -22.89 8.27 -1.19
C HIS A 241 -24.35 8.77 -1.16
N PRO A 242 -25.36 7.94 -1.49
CA PRO A 242 -26.78 8.33 -1.47
C PRO A 242 -27.28 8.92 -0.14
N ARG A 243 -26.67 8.51 0.98
CA ARG A 243 -26.95 9.03 2.33
C ARG A 243 -26.69 10.54 2.46
N ARG A 244 -25.79 11.12 1.65
CA ARG A 244 -25.39 12.54 1.70
C ARG A 244 -25.03 13.05 3.10
N ALA A 245 -24.37 12.22 3.92
CA ALA A 245 -23.93 12.63 5.26
C ALA A 245 -22.76 13.62 5.22
N PHE A 246 -21.82 13.39 4.30
CA PHE A 246 -20.67 14.26 4.06
C PHE A 246 -20.25 14.19 2.60
N VAL A 247 -19.64 15.28 2.11
CA VAL A 247 -19.16 15.42 0.73
C VAL A 247 -17.84 14.66 0.54
N GLY A 248 -16.99 14.65 1.57
CA GLY A 248 -15.66 14.08 1.46
C GLY A 248 -14.86 14.19 2.75
N THR A 249 -13.58 13.79 2.67
CA THR A 249 -12.65 13.83 3.80
C THR A 249 -11.41 14.66 3.45
N ILE A 250 -10.85 15.36 4.44
CA ILE A 250 -9.56 16.04 4.37
C ILE A 250 -8.64 15.45 5.44
N VAL A 251 -7.52 14.89 5.01
CA VAL A 251 -6.51 14.27 5.88
C VAL A 251 -5.35 15.26 6.07
N THR A 252 -5.08 15.63 7.33
CA THR A 252 -3.90 16.39 7.73
C THR A 252 -2.83 15.42 8.27
N GLY A 253 -1.71 15.94 8.78
CA GLY A 253 -0.66 15.09 9.37
C GLY A 253 -1.16 14.20 10.53
N ASP A 254 -2.06 14.73 11.37
CA ASP A 254 -2.47 14.15 12.65
C ASP A 254 -3.99 13.92 12.78
N ALA A 255 -4.78 14.27 11.77
CA ALA A 255 -6.23 14.22 11.86
C ALA A 255 -6.91 13.91 10.52
N VAL A 256 -8.14 13.43 10.64
CA VAL A 256 -9.08 13.26 9.54
C VAL A 256 -10.29 14.14 9.81
N HIS A 257 -10.64 14.98 8.84
CA HIS A 257 -11.80 15.85 8.91
C HIS A 257 -12.83 15.45 7.87
N LEU A 258 -14.10 15.42 8.24
CA LEU A 258 -15.21 15.30 7.30
C LEU A 258 -15.68 16.70 6.89
N VAL A 259 -15.94 16.88 5.61
CA VAL A 259 -16.62 18.07 5.07
C VAL A 259 -18.08 17.71 4.85
N THR A 260 -18.98 18.23 5.69
CA THR A 260 -20.42 17.90 5.59
C THR A 260 -21.09 18.65 4.43
N TYR A 261 -22.31 18.25 4.07
CA TYR A 261 -23.10 18.98 3.06
C TYR A 261 -23.52 20.38 3.49
N ASP A 262 -23.60 20.61 4.80
CA ASP A 262 -23.90 21.91 5.42
C ASP A 262 -22.65 22.79 5.59
N ASP A 263 -21.55 22.44 4.91
CA ASP A 263 -20.25 23.10 5.01
C ASP A 263 -19.75 23.23 6.45
N THR A 264 -19.89 22.16 7.24
CA THR A 264 -19.24 22.06 8.55
C THR A 264 -18.03 21.14 8.47
N LEU A 265 -17.01 21.44 9.26
CA LEU A 265 -15.82 20.62 9.36
C LEU A 265 -15.86 19.82 10.66
N VAL A 266 -15.97 18.49 10.54
CA VAL A 266 -16.02 17.59 11.70
C VAL A 266 -14.70 16.85 11.82
N ARG A 267 -13.96 17.08 12.91
CA ARG A 267 -12.74 16.31 13.22
C ARG A 267 -13.14 14.95 13.78
N LEU A 268 -12.71 13.87 13.14
CA LEU A 268 -12.96 12.52 13.63
C LEU A 268 -12.14 12.25 14.91
N PRO A 269 -12.72 11.57 15.92
CA PRO A 269 -12.04 11.25 17.18
C PRO A 269 -11.04 10.09 17.03
N LEU A 270 -10.09 10.20 16.09
CA LEU A 270 -9.05 9.20 15.84
C LEU A 270 -7.78 9.53 16.65
N GLU A 271 -7.77 9.15 17.92
CA GLU A 271 -6.60 9.36 18.79
C GLU A 271 -5.35 8.66 18.24
N GLY A 272 -4.22 9.38 18.23
CA GLY A 272 -2.93 8.84 17.77
C GLY A 272 -2.82 8.64 16.25
N PHE A 273 -3.78 9.17 15.46
CA PHE A 273 -3.70 9.12 14.01
C PHE A 273 -2.47 9.88 13.49
N ASP A 274 -1.69 9.20 12.67
CA ASP A 274 -0.53 9.73 11.94
C ASP A 274 -0.68 9.36 10.47
N ALA A 275 -0.88 10.35 9.59
CA ALA A 275 -1.06 10.11 8.17
C ALA A 275 0.12 9.36 7.52
N ALA A 276 1.33 9.40 8.08
CA ALA A 276 2.46 8.67 7.52
C ALA A 276 2.30 7.14 7.58
N GLY A 277 1.61 6.62 8.61
CA GLY A 277 1.51 5.18 8.88
C GLY A 277 0.11 4.67 9.23
N SER A 278 -0.81 5.53 9.62
CA SER A 278 -2.13 5.14 10.14
C SER A 278 -3.14 4.93 9.03
N TYR A 279 -3.77 3.77 9.07
CA TYR A 279 -4.98 3.48 8.33
C TYR A 279 -6.20 3.89 9.15
N ALA A 280 -7.25 4.37 8.48
CA ALA A 280 -8.53 4.65 9.11
C ALA A 280 -9.69 4.10 8.25
N VAL A 281 -10.75 3.64 8.91
CA VAL A 281 -12.00 3.24 8.28
C VAL A 281 -13.14 3.93 8.99
N LEU A 282 -14.06 4.47 8.20
CA LEU A 282 -15.37 4.86 8.67
C LEU A 282 -16.37 3.87 8.09
N ARG A 283 -17.17 3.25 8.95
CA ARG A 283 -18.34 2.46 8.56
C ARG A 283 -19.55 3.06 9.22
N SER A 284 -20.59 3.30 8.45
CA SER A 284 -21.83 3.80 9.02
C SER A 284 -22.94 2.79 8.87
N ASP A 285 -23.85 2.80 9.83
CA ASP A 285 -25.11 2.08 9.82
C ASP A 285 -26.25 3.08 10.12
N PRO A 286 -27.52 2.63 10.20
CA PRO A 286 -28.64 3.52 10.47
C PRO A 286 -28.57 4.30 11.79
N LEU A 287 -27.93 3.74 12.83
CA LEU A 287 -27.93 4.29 14.20
C LEU A 287 -26.58 4.84 14.62
N ASN A 288 -25.48 4.24 14.15
CA ASN A 288 -24.14 4.53 14.60
C ASN A 288 -23.16 4.69 13.44
N VAL A 289 -22.01 5.28 13.76
CA VAL A 289 -20.83 5.26 12.89
C VAL A 289 -19.69 4.60 13.66
N THR A 290 -19.10 3.56 13.09
CA THR A 290 -17.91 2.89 13.61
C THR A 290 -16.67 3.42 12.89
N LEU A 291 -15.75 3.96 13.66
CA LEU A 291 -14.42 4.33 13.23
C LEU A 291 -13.44 3.22 13.63
N ALA A 292 -12.48 2.91 12.77
CA ALA A 292 -11.39 2.00 13.09
C ALA A 292 -10.07 2.61 12.64
N SER A 293 -9.05 2.61 13.49
CA SER A 293 -7.70 3.06 13.13
C SER A 293 -6.62 2.10 13.62
N ALA A 294 -5.56 1.96 12.82
CA ALA A 294 -4.41 1.13 13.15
C ALA A 294 -3.15 1.68 12.48
N ASP A 295 -2.02 1.63 13.18
CA ASP A 295 -0.71 1.88 12.57
C ASP A 295 -0.30 0.69 11.68
N LEU A 296 -0.11 0.95 10.40
CA LEU A 296 0.31 -0.05 9.43
C LEU A 296 1.77 -0.49 9.61
N ARG A 297 2.60 0.36 10.24
CA ARG A 297 4.02 0.10 10.52
C ARG A 297 4.19 -0.98 11.59
N ASP A 298 3.23 -1.07 12.51
CA ASP A 298 3.26 -2.03 13.62
C ASP A 298 1.88 -2.62 13.95
N ARG A 299 1.40 -3.50 13.06
CA ARG A 299 0.13 -4.22 13.25
C ARG A 299 0.18 -5.40 14.23
N LEU A 300 1.37 -5.85 14.61
CA LEU A 300 1.53 -7.03 15.45
C LEU A 300 1.53 -6.67 16.93
N THR A 301 2.10 -5.51 17.29
CA THR A 301 2.16 -5.09 18.70
C THR A 301 1.09 -4.08 19.06
N GLN A 302 0.69 -3.20 18.14
CA GLN A 302 -0.32 -2.19 18.40
C GLN A 302 -1.73 -2.71 18.08
N PRO A 303 -2.75 -2.31 18.87
CA PRO A 303 -4.12 -2.69 18.61
C PRO A 303 -4.67 -1.94 17.38
N THR A 304 -5.70 -2.52 16.77
CA THR A 304 -6.63 -1.74 15.95
C THR A 304 -7.67 -1.15 16.89
N ARG A 305 -7.70 0.17 17.00
CA ARG A 305 -8.66 0.90 17.82
C ARG A 305 -9.97 1.06 17.08
N TYR A 306 -11.07 0.64 17.69
CA TYR A 306 -12.43 0.82 17.20
C TYR A 306 -13.17 1.79 18.11
N ILE A 307 -13.92 2.72 17.51
CA ILE A 307 -14.69 3.74 18.22
C ILE A 307 -16.08 3.78 17.58
N ALA A 308 -17.12 3.47 18.34
CA ALA A 308 -18.49 3.67 17.94
C ALA A 308 -18.91 5.09 18.33
N THR A 309 -19.56 5.79 17.41
CA THR A 309 -20.03 7.15 17.61
C THR A 309 -21.54 7.26 17.37
N ASP A 310 -22.12 8.34 17.87
CA ASP A 310 -23.44 8.81 17.46
C ASP A 310 -23.41 9.41 16.04
N ALA A 311 -24.54 9.97 15.61
CA ALA A 311 -24.70 10.62 14.31
C ALA A 311 -23.90 11.94 14.19
N GLN A 312 -23.47 12.53 15.30
CA GLN A 312 -22.66 13.75 15.40
C GLN A 312 -21.16 13.44 15.55
N TYR A 313 -20.77 12.16 15.43
CA TYR A 313 -19.40 11.69 15.58
C TYR A 313 -18.82 11.82 17.00
N ASN A 314 -19.66 11.94 18.02
CA ASN A 314 -19.21 11.88 19.41
C ASN A 314 -18.98 10.41 19.82
N PRO A 315 -17.84 10.08 20.45
CA PRO A 315 -17.58 8.73 20.94
C PRO A 315 -18.62 8.26 21.95
N VAL A 316 -19.16 7.05 21.73
CA VAL A 316 -20.10 6.36 22.63
C VAL A 316 -19.42 5.15 23.27
N HIS A 317 -18.63 4.40 22.51
CA HIS A 317 -17.92 3.21 23.00
C HIS A 317 -16.59 3.02 22.28
N THR A 318 -15.57 2.53 22.97
CA THR A 318 -14.23 2.32 22.42
C THR A 318 -13.74 0.91 22.74
N PHE A 319 -13.09 0.27 21.77
CA PHE A 319 -12.56 -1.07 21.90
C PHE A 319 -11.23 -1.23 21.15
N ASP A 320 -10.20 -1.69 21.85
CA ASP A 320 -8.88 -1.96 21.28
C ASP A 320 -8.74 -3.45 20.96
N LEU A 321 -8.74 -3.78 19.67
CA LEU A 321 -8.59 -5.17 19.18
C LEU A 321 -7.13 -5.48 18.89
N TYR A 322 -6.53 -6.32 19.72
CA TYR A 322 -5.16 -6.80 19.53
C TYR A 322 -5.09 -7.96 18.53
N PHE A 323 -3.95 -8.09 17.86
CA PHE A 323 -3.66 -9.28 17.07
C PHE A 323 -3.64 -10.52 17.98
N PRO A 324 -4.28 -11.64 17.62
CA PRO A 324 -4.39 -12.80 18.51
C PRO A 324 -3.02 -13.29 19.01
N ALA A 325 -2.89 -13.42 20.33
CA ALA A 325 -1.60 -13.65 21.01
C ALA A 325 -0.90 -14.93 20.54
N GLU A 326 -1.66 -16.02 20.35
CA GLU A 326 -1.10 -17.29 19.85
C GLU A 326 -0.52 -17.13 18.43
N ALA A 327 -1.27 -16.48 17.55
CA ALA A 327 -0.83 -16.23 16.17
C ALA A 327 0.40 -15.31 16.14
N ARG A 328 0.40 -14.26 16.97
CA ARG A 328 1.56 -13.37 17.15
C ARG A 328 2.80 -14.17 17.59
N SER A 329 2.70 -14.99 18.64
CA SER A 329 3.84 -15.77 19.14
C SER A 329 4.39 -16.73 18.09
N ARG A 330 3.54 -17.34 17.26
CA ARG A 330 3.97 -18.23 16.17
C ARG A 330 4.71 -17.46 15.08
N ILE A 331 4.20 -16.28 14.71
CA ILE A 331 4.86 -15.39 13.75
C ILE A 331 6.23 -14.95 14.27
N GLU A 332 6.30 -14.50 15.52
CA GLU A 332 7.55 -14.05 16.15
C GLU A 332 8.57 -15.21 16.25
N ALA A 333 8.14 -16.38 16.72
CA ALA A 333 9.00 -17.56 16.80
C ALA A 333 9.55 -17.99 15.44
N ALA A 334 8.71 -17.99 14.39
CA ALA A 334 9.15 -18.28 13.03
C ALA A 334 10.16 -17.23 12.54
N GLN A 335 9.91 -15.93 12.75
CA GLN A 335 10.87 -14.87 12.36
C GLN A 335 12.22 -14.98 13.08
N ILE A 336 12.20 -15.33 14.38
CA ILE A 336 13.41 -15.55 15.17
C ILE A 336 14.18 -16.76 14.62
N ALA A 337 13.53 -17.91 14.43
CA ALA A 337 14.18 -19.11 13.90
C ALA A 337 14.74 -18.92 12.48
N GLY A 338 14.03 -18.18 11.62
CA GLY A 338 14.50 -17.84 10.28
C GLY A 338 15.75 -16.94 10.23
N SER A 339 16.12 -16.31 11.35
CA SER A 339 17.29 -15.41 11.41
C SER A 339 18.61 -16.14 11.18
N GLU A 340 18.68 -17.45 11.43
CA GLU A 340 19.87 -18.27 11.13
C GLU A 340 20.16 -18.38 9.63
N LEU A 341 19.14 -18.26 8.79
CA LEU A 341 19.27 -18.47 7.34
C LEU A 341 19.82 -17.26 6.60
N SER A 342 19.61 -16.06 7.15
CA SER A 342 20.01 -14.82 6.50
C SER A 342 20.21 -13.71 7.53
N PRO A 343 21.39 -13.07 7.60
CA PRO A 343 21.64 -11.99 8.55
C PRO A 343 20.91 -10.68 8.19
N LEU A 344 20.50 -10.56 6.93
CA LEU A 344 19.80 -9.40 6.39
C LEU A 344 18.58 -9.87 5.60
N ALA A 345 17.54 -9.04 5.57
CA ALA A 345 16.38 -9.22 4.71
C ALA A 345 16.19 -7.99 3.84
N LEU A 346 16.02 -8.20 2.53
CA LEU A 346 15.66 -7.13 1.61
C LEU A 346 14.12 -6.99 1.59
N ARG A 347 13.60 -5.91 2.16
CA ARG A 347 12.17 -5.57 2.06
C ARG A 347 11.89 -4.71 0.84
N GLN A 348 10.97 -5.23 0.01
CA GLN A 348 10.54 -4.58 -1.24
C GLN A 348 9.18 -3.90 -1.17
N PHE A 349 8.44 -4.08 -0.07
CA PHE A 349 7.09 -3.57 0.05
C PHE A 349 6.78 -3.21 1.50
N ALA A 350 6.18 -2.04 1.69
CA ALA A 350 5.64 -1.60 2.98
C ALA A 350 4.16 -1.22 2.82
N PRO A 351 3.24 -1.71 3.68
CA PRO A 351 1.82 -1.39 3.67
C PRO A 351 1.48 0.11 3.65
N GLU A 352 2.35 0.97 4.14
CA GLU A 352 2.14 2.42 4.26
C GLU A 352 2.72 3.21 3.08
N GLU A 353 3.82 2.76 2.46
CA GLU A 353 4.48 3.51 1.38
C GLU A 353 3.91 3.17 -0.02
N GLY A 354 3.45 1.92 -0.21
CA GLY A 354 2.85 1.41 -1.44
C GLY A 354 3.64 1.55 -2.75
N ARG A 355 4.89 2.00 -2.70
CA ARG A 355 5.91 1.88 -3.75
C ARG A 355 6.82 0.66 -3.51
N VAL A 356 7.60 0.29 -4.53
CA VAL A 356 8.68 -0.70 -4.36
C VAL A 356 9.81 -0.05 -3.57
N LEU A 357 10.24 -0.72 -2.51
CA LEU A 357 11.33 -0.29 -1.64
C LEU A 357 12.58 -1.14 -1.88
N PHE A 358 13.73 -0.61 -1.53
CA PHE A 358 14.97 -1.38 -1.41
C PHE A 358 15.55 -1.13 -0.03
N ARG A 359 14.86 -1.61 1.00
CA ARG A 359 15.28 -1.44 2.40
C ARG A 359 15.93 -2.73 2.89
N MET A 360 17.18 -2.62 3.31
CA MET A 360 17.88 -3.69 4.01
C MET A 360 17.54 -3.60 5.49
N GLU A 361 17.01 -4.69 6.05
CA GLU A 361 16.70 -4.79 7.47
C GLU A 361 17.55 -5.90 8.10
N PRO A 362 18.03 -5.72 9.33
CA PRO A 362 18.68 -6.79 10.06
C PRO A 362 17.69 -7.93 10.35
N ALA A 363 18.23 -9.14 10.52
CA ALA A 363 17.44 -10.28 10.99
C ALA A 363 16.80 -9.99 12.36
N ALA A 364 15.67 -10.65 12.65
CA ALA A 364 14.93 -10.46 13.90
C ALA A 364 15.77 -10.79 15.14
N SER A 365 16.68 -11.76 15.03
CA SER A 365 17.64 -12.14 16.08
C SER A 365 19.08 -12.09 15.59
N LEU A 366 19.82 -11.05 16.01
CA LEU A 366 21.24 -10.89 15.68
C LEU A 366 22.13 -12.05 16.16
N PRO A 367 21.93 -12.63 17.37
CA PRO A 367 22.73 -13.78 17.82
C PRO A 367 22.56 -15.02 16.93
N LEU A 368 21.32 -15.34 16.53
CA LEU A 368 21.04 -16.47 15.64
C LEU A 368 21.59 -16.22 14.23
N ALA A 369 21.48 -14.98 13.73
CA ALA A 369 22.13 -14.59 12.48
C ALA A 369 23.66 -14.76 12.54
N ALA A 370 24.30 -14.37 13.64
CA ALA A 370 25.74 -14.56 13.82
C ALA A 370 26.14 -16.05 13.83
N LEU A 371 25.33 -16.91 14.46
CA LEU A 371 25.52 -18.35 14.43
C LEU A 371 25.39 -18.92 13.00
N GLY A 372 24.39 -18.46 12.24
CA GLY A 372 24.22 -18.80 10.83
C GLY A 372 25.40 -18.37 9.96
N CYS A 373 25.93 -17.16 10.19
CA CYS A 373 27.15 -16.69 9.53
C CYS A 373 28.38 -17.54 9.89
N ALA A 374 28.56 -17.88 11.16
CA ALA A 374 29.66 -18.72 11.62
C ALA A 374 29.59 -20.13 11.00
N LEU A 375 28.39 -20.73 10.94
CA LEU A 375 28.16 -22.02 10.30
C LEU A 375 28.46 -21.95 8.79
N SER A 376 28.11 -20.85 8.13
CA SER A 376 28.40 -20.64 6.71
C SER A 376 29.91 -20.55 6.44
N VAL A 377 30.66 -19.88 7.31
CA VAL A 377 32.13 -19.85 7.25
C VAL A 377 32.73 -21.23 7.50
N ALA A 378 32.25 -21.96 8.51
CA ALA A 378 32.73 -23.32 8.79
C ALA A 378 32.48 -24.26 7.60
N LEU A 379 31.33 -24.14 6.95
CA LEU A 379 30.98 -24.90 5.75
C LEU A 379 31.88 -24.52 4.57
N LEU A 380 32.18 -23.22 4.36
CA LEU A 380 33.14 -22.78 3.36
C LEU A 380 34.51 -23.44 3.58
N VAL A 381 35.04 -23.39 4.81
CA VAL A 381 36.33 -23.99 5.17
C VAL A 381 36.33 -25.49 4.89
N LEU A 382 35.26 -26.19 5.26
CA LEU A 382 35.11 -27.63 5.02
C LEU A 382 35.11 -27.96 3.52
N VAL A 383 34.35 -27.21 2.72
CA VAL A 383 34.29 -27.39 1.25
C VAL A 383 35.66 -27.11 0.62
N ARG A 384 36.35 -26.04 1.04
CA ARG A 384 37.70 -25.69 0.55
C ARG A 384 38.72 -26.78 0.90
N ARG A 385 38.67 -27.31 2.12
CA ARG A 385 39.51 -28.45 2.55
C ARG A 385 39.25 -29.70 1.71
N ARG A 386 37.99 -30.04 1.46
CA ARG A 386 37.61 -31.22 0.67
C ARG A 386 38.00 -31.10 -0.80
N THR A 387 37.87 -29.90 -1.37
CA THR A 387 38.23 -29.61 -2.78
C THR A 387 39.71 -29.28 -2.98
N ARG A 388 40.50 -29.19 -1.89
CA ARG A 388 41.91 -28.76 -1.89
C ARG A 388 42.14 -27.41 -2.59
N THR A 389 41.15 -26.51 -2.50
CA THR A 389 41.25 -25.15 -3.05
C THR A 389 41.69 -24.18 -1.95
N GLY A 390 42.50 -23.18 -2.30
CA GLY A 390 42.98 -22.18 -1.35
C GLY A 390 41.83 -21.32 -0.80
N LEU A 391 41.91 -20.99 0.49
CA LEU A 391 40.96 -20.08 1.15
C LEU A 391 41.54 -18.67 1.20
N HIS A 392 40.85 -17.71 0.59
CA HIS A 392 41.21 -16.31 0.68
C HIS A 392 40.50 -15.63 1.86
N TRP A 393 41.21 -14.75 2.58
CA TRP A 393 40.63 -14.02 3.73
C TRP A 393 39.43 -13.15 3.33
N GLY A 394 39.46 -12.56 2.13
CA GLY A 394 38.36 -11.76 1.60
C GLY A 394 37.09 -12.56 1.31
N GLU A 395 37.21 -13.83 0.92
CA GLU A 395 36.05 -14.73 0.79
C GLU A 395 35.45 -15.04 2.15
N THR A 396 36.31 -15.28 3.14
CA THR A 396 35.92 -15.56 4.51
C THR A 396 35.19 -14.38 5.13
N LEU A 397 35.70 -13.16 4.94
CA LEU A 397 35.08 -11.92 5.41
C LEU A 397 33.73 -11.68 4.72
N PHE A 398 33.65 -11.88 3.40
CA PHE A 398 32.41 -11.74 2.66
C PHE A 398 31.33 -12.70 3.17
N VAL A 399 31.65 -13.99 3.33
CA VAL A 399 30.73 -15.00 3.86
C VAL A 399 30.40 -14.74 5.33
N ALA A 400 31.34 -14.28 6.14
CA ALA A 400 31.06 -13.91 7.53
C ALA A 400 30.05 -12.75 7.64
N ALA A 401 30.12 -11.78 6.73
CA ALA A 401 29.21 -10.63 6.72
C ALA A 401 27.83 -10.95 6.13
N THR A 402 27.76 -11.90 5.19
CA THR A 402 26.54 -12.15 4.39
C THR A 402 25.88 -13.51 4.67
N GLY A 403 26.54 -14.40 5.40
CA GLY A 403 26.04 -15.72 5.79
C GLY A 403 25.81 -16.65 4.61
N LEU A 404 24.72 -17.43 4.69
CA LEU A 404 24.33 -18.41 3.68
C LEU A 404 24.17 -17.80 2.26
N PRO A 405 23.54 -16.60 2.09
CA PRO A 405 23.52 -15.89 0.81
C PRO A 405 24.89 -15.73 0.13
N GLY A 406 25.91 -15.27 0.86
CA GLY A 406 27.24 -15.09 0.30
C GLY A 406 27.98 -16.39 0.06
N LEU A 407 27.80 -17.38 0.94
CA LEU A 407 28.34 -18.72 0.73
C LEU A 407 27.85 -19.30 -0.60
N ALA A 408 26.54 -19.22 -0.87
CA ALA A 408 25.96 -19.68 -2.12
C ALA A 408 26.59 -18.97 -3.34
N GLY A 409 26.79 -17.65 -3.27
CA GLY A 409 27.48 -16.89 -4.31
C GLY A 409 28.91 -17.38 -4.56
N VAL A 410 29.70 -17.60 -3.51
CA VAL A 410 31.09 -18.10 -3.63
C VAL A 410 31.14 -19.53 -4.17
N LEU A 411 30.17 -20.38 -3.81
CA LEU A 411 30.13 -21.76 -4.30
C LEU A 411 29.75 -21.85 -5.78
N VAL A 412 28.83 -21.00 -6.26
CA VAL A 412 28.40 -20.98 -7.67
C VAL A 412 29.47 -20.43 -8.60
N PHE A 413 30.14 -19.34 -8.22
CA PHE A 413 31.12 -18.65 -9.08
C PHE A 413 32.59 -19.03 -8.81
N GLY A 414 32.82 -19.93 -7.85
CA GLY A 414 34.15 -20.43 -7.49
C GLY A 414 34.96 -19.43 -6.63
N PRO A 415 36.27 -19.71 -6.41
CA PRO A 415 37.14 -18.80 -5.67
C PRO A 415 37.11 -17.38 -6.24
N LEU A 416 36.82 -16.41 -5.37
CA LEU A 416 36.88 -14.98 -5.68
C LEU A 416 38.33 -14.55 -5.93
N ALA A 417 39.29 -15.24 -5.33
CA ALA A 417 40.71 -15.03 -5.59
C ALA A 417 41.15 -15.75 -6.87
N THR A 418 41.79 -15.03 -7.79
CA THR A 418 42.56 -15.62 -8.88
C THR A 418 44.05 -15.71 -8.49
N PRO A 419 44.79 -16.73 -8.97
CA PRO A 419 46.24 -16.70 -8.93
C PRO A 419 46.73 -15.41 -9.59
N SER A 420 47.69 -14.72 -8.98
CA SER A 420 48.30 -13.56 -9.61
C SER A 420 49.10 -14.06 -10.82
N GLU A 421 48.70 -13.69 -12.03
CA GLU A 421 49.58 -13.77 -13.20
C GLU A 421 50.80 -12.89 -12.92
N SER A 422 51.92 -13.50 -12.55
CA SER A 422 53.21 -12.84 -12.68
C SER A 422 53.48 -12.73 -14.18
N LEU A 423 53.42 -11.51 -14.70
CA LEU A 423 53.98 -11.12 -15.99
C LEU A 423 55.46 -11.53 -16.05
N THR A 424 55.75 -12.76 -16.48
CA THR A 424 57.05 -13.06 -17.08
C THR A 424 56.98 -12.54 -18.50
N LEU A 425 57.41 -11.28 -18.67
CA LEU A 425 57.82 -10.72 -19.95
C LEU A 425 59.00 -11.56 -20.46
N GLY A 426 58.70 -12.66 -21.15
CA GLY A 426 59.69 -13.47 -21.85
C GLY A 426 60.24 -12.65 -23.02
N LYS A 427 61.47 -12.15 -22.86
CA LYS A 427 62.31 -11.67 -23.96
C LYS A 427 62.43 -12.78 -24.99
N ASN A 428 61.71 -12.67 -26.10
CA ASN A 428 62.08 -13.31 -27.35
C ASN A 428 62.41 -12.21 -28.36
N THR A 429 63.69 -11.98 -28.54
CA THR A 429 64.28 -11.30 -29.71
C THR A 429 63.92 -12.07 -30.98
N PRO A 430 63.67 -11.38 -32.11
CA PRO A 430 63.28 -12.01 -33.36
C PRO A 430 64.52 -12.49 -34.12
N THR A 431 64.44 -13.67 -34.73
CA THR A 431 65.26 -14.02 -35.89
C THR A 431 64.34 -14.24 -37.08
N ASP A 432 64.71 -13.49 -38.12
CA ASP A 432 64.23 -13.43 -39.48
C ASP A 432 64.00 -14.81 -40.13
N ASP A 433 62.90 -14.94 -40.89
CA ASP A 433 62.93 -15.49 -42.25
C ASP A 433 61.53 -15.51 -42.89
N GLY A 434 61.33 -14.64 -43.90
CA GLY A 434 60.67 -15.02 -45.17
C GLY A 434 59.14 -14.97 -45.28
N PRO A 435 58.55 -14.27 -46.29
CA PRO A 435 57.12 -13.96 -46.33
C PRO A 435 56.32 -14.87 -47.29
N GLU A 436 55.09 -15.27 -46.92
CA GLU A 436 54.08 -15.61 -47.94
C GLU A 436 52.61 -15.46 -47.46
N ARG A 437 52.02 -14.35 -47.94
CA ARG A 437 50.64 -14.11 -48.40
C ARG A 437 49.46 -14.94 -47.85
N LEU A 438 48.65 -14.24 -47.04
CA LEU A 438 47.20 -13.99 -47.19
C LEU A 438 46.35 -14.99 -48.00
N ASN A 439 45.37 -15.62 -47.35
CA ASN A 439 43.98 -15.57 -47.85
C ASN A 439 42.94 -15.79 -46.73
N GLY A 440 41.93 -14.91 -46.74
CA GLY A 440 40.99 -14.69 -45.66
C GLY A 440 39.80 -15.66 -45.58
N PHE A 441 39.26 -15.78 -44.37
CA PHE A 441 37.99 -16.46 -44.10
C PHE A 441 36.88 -15.43 -43.86
N LYS A 442 35.88 -15.47 -44.75
CA LYS A 442 34.59 -14.78 -44.64
C LYS A 442 33.75 -15.36 -43.50
N LYS A 443 33.11 -14.46 -42.75
CA LYS A 443 31.92 -14.72 -41.91
C LYS A 443 30.67 -14.79 -42.80
N THR A 444 29.80 -15.76 -42.51
CA THR A 444 28.31 -15.72 -42.45
C THR A 444 27.85 -17.18 -42.29
N GLY A 445 27.06 -17.59 -41.31
CA GLY A 445 25.77 -17.05 -40.89
C GLY A 445 24.73 -18.15 -41.18
N CYS A 446 24.45 -18.99 -40.17
CA CYS A 446 23.48 -20.08 -40.28
C CYS A 446 22.16 -19.62 -39.64
N ALA A 447 21.07 -19.59 -40.41
CA ALA A 447 19.72 -19.28 -39.95
C ALA A 447 18.74 -20.38 -40.39
N SER A 448 18.06 -20.91 -39.37
CA SER A 448 16.68 -21.41 -39.29
C SER A 448 16.11 -22.38 -40.33
N CYS A 449 15.73 -23.54 -39.80
CA CYS A 449 14.76 -24.49 -40.32
C CYS A 449 13.29 -24.00 -40.25
N CYS A 450 12.50 -24.58 -41.17
CA CYS A 450 11.09 -24.99 -41.06
C CYS A 450 9.95 -23.96 -41.13
N SER A 451 9.19 -24.00 -42.23
CA SER A 451 7.74 -24.26 -42.19
C SER A 451 7.30 -25.01 -43.45
N GLY A 452 6.36 -25.95 -43.30
CA GLY A 452 5.97 -26.94 -44.30
C GLY A 452 4.76 -26.56 -45.15
N ASN A 453 4.69 -27.22 -46.31
CA ASN A 453 3.58 -27.27 -47.26
C ASN A 453 2.30 -27.88 -46.66
N LYS A 454 1.14 -27.23 -46.84
CA LYS A 454 0.20 -27.50 -47.95
C LYS A 454 -0.98 -26.53 -47.89
#